data_AF-A0A024T7W7-F1
#
_entry.id   AF-A0A024T7W7-F1
#
_cell.length_a   1.000
_cell.length_b   1.000
_cell.length_c   1.000
_cell.angle_alpha   90.00
_cell.angle_beta   90.00
_cell.angle_gamma   90.00
#
_symmetry.space_group_name_H-M   'P 1'
#
loop_
_entity.id
_entity.type
_entity.pdbx_description
1 polymer ?
#
loop_
_entity_poly.entity_id
_entity_poly.type
_entity_poly.pdbx_seq_one_letter_code
_entity_poly.pdbx_strand_id
1 'polypeptide(L)'
;MHTVSQVPTAWSQCKDAVMQVAHTSTTTCQACETKISSGQLRLGVMYLHVDGFMLVEWIHLSCQPWLVTAFDTISFIDRGCLNGDQAQSIRQWLTSCQCQLTESSASDILALEAWNAVVPMTSSL
;
A
#
# COMPACT_ATOMS: atom_id res chain seq x y z
N MET A 1 33.09 -12.27 -23.49
CA MET A 1 32.58 -11.92 -22.16
C MET A 1 32.14 -10.47 -22.21
N HIS A 2 30.84 -10.22 -22.45
CA HIS A 2 30.32 -8.84 -22.48
C HIS A 2 29.76 -8.52 -21.10
N THR A 3 30.48 -7.69 -20.35
CA THR A 3 29.99 -7.06 -19.14
C THR A 3 28.97 -5.99 -19.54
N VAL A 4 27.69 -6.27 -19.33
CA VAL A 4 26.64 -5.26 -19.37
C VAL A 4 26.90 -4.32 -18.20
N SER A 5 27.39 -3.11 -18.48
CA SER A 5 27.43 -2.05 -17.47
C SER A 5 26.00 -1.62 -17.19
N GLN A 6 25.41 -2.12 -16.11
CA GLN A 6 24.17 -1.56 -15.58
C GLN A 6 24.48 -0.16 -15.07
N VAL A 7 24.00 0.86 -15.79
CA VAL A 7 23.96 2.23 -15.27
C VAL A 7 23.04 2.20 -14.05
N PRO A 8 23.51 2.62 -12.86
CA PRO A 8 22.63 2.73 -11.71
C PRO A 8 21.47 3.67 -12.05
N THR A 9 20.24 3.25 -11.78
CA THR A 9 19.09 4.15 -11.90
C THR A 9 19.26 5.29 -10.89
N ALA A 10 18.91 6.52 -11.29
CA ALA A 10 19.00 7.67 -10.39
C ALA A 10 18.03 7.57 -9.19
N TRP A 11 17.06 6.66 -9.29
CA TRP A 11 16.10 6.31 -8.24
C TRP A 11 16.45 4.98 -7.59
N SER A 12 16.38 4.93 -6.26
CA SER A 12 16.47 3.72 -5.46
C SER A 12 15.20 3.54 -4.63
N GLN A 13 14.62 2.33 -4.63
CA GLN A 13 13.48 2.01 -3.78
C GLN A 13 13.91 1.93 -2.31
N CYS A 14 13.14 2.55 -1.43
CA CYS A 14 13.32 2.42 0.02
C CYS A 14 12.94 1.01 0.48
N LYS A 15 13.62 0.55 1.53
CA LYS A 15 13.22 -0.68 2.24
C LYS A 15 12.07 -0.47 3.23
N ASP A 16 11.72 0.79 3.46
CA ASP A 16 10.54 1.18 4.24
C ASP A 16 9.40 1.55 3.31
N ALA A 17 8.17 1.26 3.72
CA ALA A 17 6.95 1.68 3.04
C ALA A 17 5.92 2.24 4.02
N VAL A 18 4.88 2.85 3.47
CA VAL A 18 3.75 3.39 4.22
C VAL A 18 2.48 2.69 3.78
N MET A 19 1.66 2.24 4.72
CA MET A 19 0.31 1.76 4.42
C MET A 19 -0.71 2.74 4.97
N GLN A 20 -1.75 3.02 4.19
CA GLN A 20 -2.80 3.96 4.57
C GLN A 20 -4.15 3.52 4.03
N VAL A 21 -5.22 3.90 4.71
CA VAL A 21 -6.55 3.98 4.10
C VAL A 21 -6.64 5.27 3.27
N ALA A 22 -7.03 5.18 2.01
CA ALA A 22 -7.21 6.33 1.15
C ALA A 22 -8.33 7.24 1.68
N HIS A 23 -8.05 8.53 1.88
CA HIS A 23 -9.04 9.50 2.34
C HIS A 23 -9.81 10.18 1.20
N THR A 24 -9.28 10.10 -0.02
CA THR A 24 -9.87 10.72 -1.20
C THR A 24 -9.64 9.81 -2.40
N SER A 25 -10.45 9.97 -3.44
CA SER A 25 -10.35 9.20 -4.69
C SER A 25 -9.53 9.92 -5.77
N THR A 26 -8.47 10.62 -5.37
CA THR A 26 -7.65 11.46 -6.28
C THR A 26 -6.38 10.78 -6.77
N THR A 27 -5.98 9.69 -6.13
CA THR A 27 -4.72 9.00 -6.42
C THR A 27 -4.96 7.84 -7.38
N THR A 28 -4.09 7.68 -8.37
CA THR A 28 -4.10 6.55 -9.32
C THR A 28 -3.12 5.47 -8.86
N CYS A 29 -3.58 4.23 -8.82
CA CYS A 29 -2.74 3.06 -8.57
C CYS A 29 -1.71 2.88 -9.68
N GLN A 30 -0.43 2.81 -9.34
CA GLN A 30 0.64 2.64 -10.33
C GLN A 30 0.73 1.21 -10.90
N ALA A 31 0.09 0.22 -10.27
CA ALA A 31 0.10 -1.16 -10.77
C ALA A 31 -1.00 -1.46 -11.81
N CYS A 32 -2.14 -0.77 -11.75
CA CYS A 32 -3.28 -1.04 -12.64
C CYS A 32 -3.88 0.20 -13.30
N GLU A 33 -3.27 1.38 -13.09
CA GLU A 33 -3.66 2.65 -13.70
C GLU A 33 -5.10 3.11 -13.42
N THR A 34 -5.76 2.51 -12.43
CA THR A 34 -7.11 2.91 -11.98
C THR A 34 -7.06 3.73 -10.69
N LYS A 35 -8.11 4.53 -10.45
CA LYS A 35 -8.22 5.34 -9.24
C LYS A 35 -8.34 4.45 -7.99
N ILE A 36 -7.63 4.83 -6.95
CA ILE A 36 -7.79 4.28 -5.60
C ILE A 36 -8.94 5.01 -4.93
N SER A 37 -10.00 4.27 -4.59
CA SER A 37 -11.19 4.86 -3.98
C SER A 37 -10.96 5.19 -2.51
N SER A 38 -11.62 6.25 -2.04
CA SER A 38 -11.70 6.54 -0.61
C SER A 38 -12.19 5.31 0.17
N GLY A 39 -11.54 5.02 1.30
CA GLY A 39 -11.80 3.85 2.14
C GLY A 39 -10.91 2.64 1.82
N GLN A 40 -10.33 2.54 0.63
CA GLN A 40 -9.45 1.40 0.28
C GLN A 40 -8.07 1.52 0.92
N LEU A 41 -7.48 0.38 1.28
CA LEU A 41 -6.08 0.28 1.64
C LEU A 41 -5.19 0.50 0.43
N ARG A 42 -4.14 1.29 0.64
CA ARG A 42 -3.09 1.54 -0.34
C ARG A 42 -1.72 1.43 0.31
N LEU A 43 -0.78 0.93 -0.47
CA LEU A 43 0.64 0.87 -0.13
C LEU A 43 1.37 1.98 -0.86
N GLY A 44 2.11 2.79 -0.12
CA GLY A 44 3.00 3.83 -0.61
C GLY A 44 4.43 3.29 -0.68
N VAL A 45 4.89 3.03 -1.91
CA VAL A 45 6.27 2.62 -2.20
C VAL A 45 7.11 3.87 -2.38
N MET A 46 8.15 4.01 -1.58
CA MET A 46 8.99 5.21 -1.58
C MET A 46 10.23 5.00 -2.44
N TYR A 47 10.59 6.00 -3.23
CA TYR A 47 11.81 6.05 -4.02
C TYR A 47 12.59 7.31 -3.68
N LEU A 48 13.90 7.17 -3.52
CA LEU A 48 14.83 8.27 -3.30
C LEU A 48 15.66 8.50 -4.56
N HIS A 49 15.71 9.75 -5.00
CA HIS A 49 16.63 10.19 -6.04
C HIS A 49 18.00 10.50 -5.44
N VAL A 50 19.06 10.32 -6.22
CA VAL A 50 20.43 10.72 -5.84
C VAL A 50 20.58 12.20 -5.51
N ASP A 51 19.68 13.05 -6.03
CA ASP A 51 19.64 14.51 -5.74
C ASP A 51 18.78 14.87 -4.52
N GLY A 52 18.29 13.87 -3.77
CA GLY A 52 17.50 14.07 -2.55
C GLY A 52 15.99 14.26 -2.76
N PHE A 53 15.48 14.09 -3.99
CA PHE A 53 14.03 14.03 -4.22
C PHE A 53 13.44 12.72 -3.68
N MET A 54 12.20 12.79 -3.23
CA MET A 54 11.42 11.61 -2.82
C MET A 54 10.16 11.52 -3.67
N LEU A 55 9.89 10.33 -4.17
CA LEU A 55 8.66 9.96 -4.86
C LEU A 55 7.93 8.90 -4.02
N VAL A 56 6.61 9.00 -3.95
CA VAL A 56 5.75 7.95 -3.39
C VAL A 56 4.81 7.47 -4.47
N GLU A 57 4.94 6.20 -4.84
CA GLU A 57 3.99 5.52 -5.70
C GLU A 57 2.93 4.84 -4.85
N TRP A 58 1.66 5.14 -5.13
CA TRP A 58 0.54 4.52 -4.44
C TRP A 58 0.00 3.35 -5.24
N ILE A 59 -0.22 2.24 -4.56
CA ILE A 59 -0.66 0.98 -5.15
C ILE A 59 -1.85 0.48 -4.35
N HIS A 60 -2.92 0.02 -5.01
CA HIS A 60 -3.97 -0.75 -4.35
C HIS A 60 -3.33 -1.95 -3.67
N LEU A 61 -3.65 -2.17 -2.40
CA LEU A 61 -3.07 -3.32 -1.70
C LEU A 61 -3.47 -4.65 -2.36
N SER A 62 -4.67 -4.75 -2.92
CA SER A 62 -5.17 -5.92 -3.65
C SER A 62 -4.54 -6.15 -5.02
N CYS A 63 -3.90 -5.14 -5.62
CA CYS A 63 -3.19 -5.32 -6.91
C CYS A 63 -1.86 -6.06 -6.73
N GLN A 64 -1.17 -5.84 -5.61
CA GLN A 64 0.11 -6.48 -5.30
C GLN A 64 0.15 -6.89 -3.82
N PRO A 65 -0.68 -7.85 -3.41
CA PRO A 65 -0.86 -8.21 -2.00
C PRO A 65 0.37 -8.89 -1.38
N TRP A 66 1.26 -9.46 -2.20
CA TRP A 66 2.56 -9.98 -1.75
C TRP A 66 3.58 -8.88 -1.44
N LEU A 67 3.39 -7.65 -1.96
CA LEU A 67 4.42 -6.61 -1.90
C LEU A 67 4.75 -6.16 -0.47
N VAL A 68 3.85 -6.41 0.50
CA VAL A 68 4.10 -6.11 1.91
C VAL A 68 5.22 -6.92 2.55
N THR A 69 5.57 -8.09 1.99
CA THR A 69 6.69 -8.91 2.48
C THR A 69 8.03 -8.47 1.90
N ALA A 70 8.04 -7.56 0.92
CA ALA A 70 9.26 -7.06 0.27
C ALA A 70 9.92 -5.87 1.01
N PHE A 71 9.28 -5.36 2.07
CA PHE A 71 9.78 -4.22 2.85
C PHE A 71 10.25 -4.66 4.24
N ASP A 72 11.34 -4.06 4.70
CA ASP A 72 11.88 -4.26 6.06
C ASP A 72 10.89 -3.72 7.09
N THR A 73 10.31 -2.54 6.85
CA THR A 73 9.29 -1.95 7.71
C THR A 73 8.14 -1.34 6.92
N ILE A 74 6.94 -1.39 7.50
CA ILE A 74 5.75 -0.74 6.96
C ILE A 74 5.08 0.07 8.07
N SER A 75 5.06 1.39 7.91
CA SER A 75 4.36 2.27 8.83
C SER A 75 2.88 2.36 8.45
N PHE A 76 2.01 1.79 9.27
CA PHE A 76 0.56 1.92 9.08
C PHE A 76 0.05 3.24 9.69
N ILE A 77 -0.45 4.13 8.83
CA ILE A 77 -0.97 5.45 9.20
C ILE A 77 -2.49 5.41 9.17
N ASP A 78 -3.09 5.41 10.35
CA ASP A 78 -4.53 5.61 10.54
C ASP A 78 -4.79 7.07 10.93
N ARG A 79 -5.63 7.78 10.16
CA ARG A 79 -6.02 9.17 10.46
C ARG A 79 -7.46 9.27 10.97
N GLY A 80 -7.94 8.25 11.68
CA GLY A 80 -9.28 8.21 12.27
C GLY A 80 -10.37 7.74 11.30
N CYS A 81 -9.99 7.10 10.20
CA CYS A 81 -10.91 6.48 9.25
C CYS A 81 -11.39 5.10 9.70
N LEU A 82 -10.75 4.54 10.72
CA LEU A 82 -11.05 3.21 11.25
C LEU A 82 -11.48 3.29 12.71
N ASN A 83 -12.32 2.35 13.13
CA ASN A 83 -12.52 2.07 14.54
C ASN A 83 -11.36 1.22 15.11
N GLY A 84 -11.34 1.04 16.44
CA GLY A 84 -10.26 0.32 17.11
C GLY A 84 -10.06 -1.12 16.61
N ASP A 85 -11.16 -1.85 16.41
CA ASP A 85 -11.13 -3.24 15.96
C ASP A 85 -10.58 -3.35 14.53
N GLN A 86 -11.05 -2.49 13.62
CA GLN A 86 -10.56 -2.44 12.23
C GLN A 86 -9.06 -2.13 12.17
N ALA A 87 -8.62 -1.09 12.89
CA ALA A 87 -7.22 -0.72 12.94
C ALA A 87 -6.36 -1.84 13.55
N GLN A 88 -6.87 -2.56 14.54
CA GLN A 88 -6.19 -3.70 15.14
C GLN A 88 -6.09 -4.88 14.17
N SER A 89 -7.16 -5.24 13.45
CA SER A 89 -7.14 -6.32 12.46
C SER A 89 -6.10 -6.08 11.36
N ILE A 90 -5.99 -4.84 10.86
CA ILE A 90 -5.00 -4.47 9.84
C ILE A 90 -3.57 -4.59 10.39
N ARG A 91 -3.33 -4.14 11.64
CA ARG A 91 -2.01 -4.28 12.29
C ARG A 91 -1.61 -5.73 12.51
N GLN A 92 -2.56 -6.57 12.93
CA GLN A 92 -2.33 -8.01 13.13
C GLN A 92 -2.02 -8.71 11.81
N TRP A 93 -2.79 -8.41 10.76
CA TRP A 93 -2.54 -8.90 9.41
C TRP A 93 -1.15 -8.50 8.92
N LEU A 94 -0.79 -7.21 9.02
CA LEU A 94 0.53 -6.72 8.61
C LEU A 94 1.67 -7.42 9.37
N THR A 95 1.49 -7.59 10.68
CA THR A 95 2.46 -8.30 11.53
C THR A 95 2.62 -9.76 11.12
N SER A 96 1.52 -10.46 10.80
CA SER A 96 1.57 -11.84 10.31
C SER A 96 2.34 -11.93 8.99
N CYS A 97 2.04 -11.07 8.01
CA CYS A 97 2.77 -11.04 6.74
C CYS A 97 4.27 -10.79 6.94
N GLN A 98 4.66 -9.84 7.78
CA GLN A 98 6.07 -9.49 7.98
C GLN A 98 6.84 -10.52 8.83
N CYS A 99 6.24 -11.09 9.87
CA CYS A 99 6.91 -12.07 10.73
C CYS A 99 6.97 -13.47 10.10
N GLN A 100 5.95 -13.87 9.36
CA GLN A 100 5.84 -15.21 8.78
C GLN A 100 6.25 -15.23 7.32
N LEU A 101 6.60 -14.08 6.73
CA LEU A 101 6.91 -13.90 5.31
C LEU A 101 5.85 -14.56 4.41
N THR A 102 4.59 -14.53 4.86
CA THR A 102 3.48 -15.15 4.16
C THR A 102 2.86 -14.13 3.23
N GLU A 103 2.88 -14.42 1.93
CA GLU A 103 2.24 -13.59 0.92
C GLU A 103 0.72 -13.60 1.12
N SER A 104 0.11 -12.42 1.07
CA SER A 104 -1.35 -12.31 1.02
C SER A 104 -1.87 -12.46 -0.41
N SER A 105 -3.11 -12.88 -0.54
CA SER A 105 -3.86 -12.89 -1.79
C SER A 105 -4.75 -11.66 -1.92
N ALA A 106 -5.25 -11.38 -3.13
CA ALA A 106 -6.23 -10.31 -3.34
C ALA A 106 -7.52 -10.55 -2.55
N SER A 107 -7.95 -11.81 -2.40
CA SER A 107 -9.11 -12.18 -1.57
C SER A 107 -8.91 -11.86 -0.09
N ASP A 108 -7.70 -12.04 0.44
CA ASP A 108 -7.39 -11.68 1.83
C ASP A 108 -7.52 -10.17 2.05
N ILE A 109 -7.04 -9.38 1.07
CA ILE A 109 -7.17 -7.92 1.12
C ILE A 109 -8.64 -7.49 1.03
N LEU A 110 -9.43 -8.11 0.16
CA LEU A 110 -10.85 -7.79 0.05
C LEU A 110 -11.63 -8.16 1.33
N ALA A 111 -11.27 -9.27 1.98
CA ALA A 111 -11.83 -9.67 3.26
C ALA A 111 -11.42 -8.70 4.38
N LEU A 112 -10.17 -8.23 4.34
CA LEU A 112 -9.69 -7.18 5.23
C LEU A 112 -10.56 -5.93 5.01
N GLU A 113 -10.62 -5.39 3.79
CA GLU A 113 -11.36 -4.17 3.41
C GLU A 113 -12.90 -4.26 3.51
N ALA A 114 -13.48 -5.40 3.89
CA ALA A 114 -14.92 -5.61 3.94
C ALA A 114 -15.67 -4.61 4.85
N TRP A 115 -14.96 -3.93 5.75
CA TRP A 115 -15.53 -2.84 6.55
C TRP A 115 -16.12 -1.70 5.70
N ASN A 116 -15.61 -1.48 4.49
CA ASN A 116 -16.10 -0.42 3.59
C ASN A 116 -17.45 -0.77 2.94
N ALA A 117 -17.87 -2.03 2.95
CA ALA A 117 -19.09 -2.48 2.30
C ALA A 117 -20.38 -1.98 3.00
N VAL A 118 -20.26 -1.36 4.19
CA VAL A 118 -21.40 -0.93 5.01
C VAL A 118 -21.69 0.58 4.90
N VAL A 119 -20.92 1.36 4.14
CA VAL A 119 -21.24 2.79 3.96
C VAL A 119 -22.27 2.94 2.84
N PRO A 120 -23.51 3.39 3.11
CA PRO A 120 -24.44 3.72 2.06
C PRO A 120 -23.82 4.86 1.25
N MET A 121 -23.76 4.71 -0.07
CA MET A 121 -23.54 5.82 -0.98
C MET A 121 -24.65 6.86 -0.73
N THR A 122 -24.41 7.80 0.19
CA THR A 122 -25.14 9.06 0.15
C THR A 122 -24.52 9.86 -0.98
N SER A 123 -25.08 9.63 -2.17
CA SER A 123 -25.00 10.60 -3.25
C SER A 123 -25.69 11.85 -2.75
N SER A 124 -24.92 12.85 -2.35
CA SER A 124 -25.44 14.20 -2.18
C SER A 124 -25.26 14.93 -3.51
N LEU A 125 -26.41 15.33 -4.04
CA LEU A 125 -26.68 16.09 -5.26
C LEU A 125 -25.82 17.35 -5.39
#